data_AF-A0A833TY07-F1
#
_entry.id   AF-A0A833TY07-F1
#
_cell.length_a   1.000
_cell.length_b   1.000
_cell.length_c   1.000
_cell.angle_alpha   90.00
_cell.angle_beta   90.00
_cell.angle_gamma   90.00
#
_symmetry.space_group_name_H-M   'P 1'
#
loop_
_entity.id
_entity.type
_entity.pdbx_description
1 polymer ?
#
loop_
_entity_poly.entity_id
_entity_poly.type
_entity_poly.pdbx_seq_one_letter_code
_entity_poly.pdbx_strand_id
1 'polypeptide(L)'
;MVIPKDLLPLETRENTLKKVSEVISRFAEKGVPLLDPEEDLKIQSSSYRKAARRIEALESLFDKHEIAKSPLIEQKLKVFHMKQELAAKIKLLKKTIRSSTVLAFKDEFKARKRALRRLGYVTNEDVVELKGRVACEISSADELTLSELMFNGVLKDITVEEIVSLLSCFVWQEKLQNAPKPREELDSLFVQLQDIARRVAKVQLECKVQIDVENFVSSFRPDIMEAVYAWAKGSKFYEIMEITQVFEGSLIRAIRRLEEVLQQLIQAAKSIGETELVSKFEEAVSKIKRDIVFAASLYL
;
A
#
# COMPACT_ATOMS: atom_id res chain seq x y z
N MET A 1 -23.53 58.76 26.94
CA MET A 1 -22.13 59.20 27.20
C MET A 1 -21.72 60.10 26.04
N VAL A 2 -21.33 61.35 26.30
CA VAL A 2 -20.83 62.25 25.25
C VAL A 2 -19.32 62.04 25.10
N ILE A 3 -18.92 61.47 23.95
CA ILE A 3 -17.52 61.19 23.62
C ILE A 3 -17.00 62.32 22.73
N PRO A 4 -15.82 62.91 23.02
CA PRO A 4 -15.19 63.92 22.17
C PRO A 4 -14.92 63.40 20.74
N LYS A 5 -15.00 64.27 19.73
CA LYS A 5 -14.76 63.89 18.32
C LYS A 5 -13.29 63.56 18.02
N ASP A 6 -12.37 64.14 18.78
CA ASP A 6 -10.93 63.88 18.69
C ASP A 6 -10.42 63.30 20.01
N LEU A 7 -9.72 62.17 19.94
CA LEU A 7 -9.14 61.45 21.07
C LEU A 7 -7.61 61.39 20.98
N LEU A 8 -6.96 62.13 20.07
CA LEU A 8 -5.50 62.17 19.99
C LEU A 8 -4.85 62.81 21.25
N PRO A 9 -5.37 63.92 21.81
CA PRO A 9 -4.78 64.54 23.00
C PRO A 9 -4.86 63.62 24.24
N LEU A 10 -3.76 63.54 25.01
CA LEU A 10 -3.65 62.68 26.20
C LEU A 10 -4.74 63.01 27.23
N GLU A 11 -4.92 64.29 27.56
CA GLU A 11 -5.92 64.77 28.52
C GLU A 11 -7.35 64.35 28.12
N THR A 12 -7.64 64.33 26.82
CA THR A 12 -8.97 63.96 26.32
C THR A 12 -9.22 62.45 26.44
N ARG A 13 -8.18 61.62 26.29
CA ARG A 13 -8.25 60.17 26.54
C ARG A 13 -8.41 59.86 28.02
N GLU A 14 -7.64 60.51 28.89
CA GLU A 14 -7.75 60.31 30.34
C GLU A 14 -9.15 60.70 30.85
N ASN A 15 -9.70 61.81 30.37
CA ASN A 15 -11.06 62.22 30.72
C ASN A 15 -12.13 61.26 30.16
N THR A 16 -11.93 60.69 28.97
CA THR A 16 -12.84 59.69 28.42
C THR A 16 -12.75 58.36 29.19
N LEU A 17 -11.54 57.93 29.58
CA LEU A 17 -11.33 56.75 30.42
C LEU A 17 -12.01 56.92 31.78
N LYS A 18 -11.85 58.08 32.44
CA LYS A 18 -12.56 58.38 33.70
C LYS A 18 -14.07 58.24 33.55
N LYS A 19 -14.65 58.71 32.44
CA LYS A 19 -16.09 58.54 32.13
C LYS A 19 -16.47 57.08 31.92
N VAL A 20 -15.65 56.28 31.22
CA VAL A 20 -15.90 54.83 31.06
C VAL A 20 -15.80 54.10 32.39
N SER A 21 -14.77 54.38 33.19
CA SER A 21 -14.60 53.81 34.52
C SER A 21 -15.75 54.17 35.45
N GLU A 22 -16.25 55.40 35.38
CA GLU A 22 -17.44 55.83 36.11
C GLU A 22 -18.68 55.02 35.69
N VAL A 23 -18.89 54.81 34.39
CA VAL A 23 -19.98 53.96 33.90
C VAL A 23 -19.82 52.53 34.40
N ILE A 24 -18.64 51.92 34.27
CA ILE A 24 -18.38 50.56 34.75
C ILE A 24 -18.62 50.46 36.27
N SER A 25 -18.17 51.44 37.04
CA SER A 25 -18.37 51.50 38.49
C SER A 25 -19.85 51.61 38.86
N ARG A 26 -20.62 52.45 38.15
CA ARG A 26 -22.08 52.58 38.36
C ARG A 26 -22.83 51.27 38.09
N PHE A 27 -22.29 50.40 37.26
CA PHE A 27 -22.88 49.11 36.90
C PHE A 27 -22.14 47.90 37.51
N ALA A 28 -21.32 48.09 38.55
CA ALA A 28 -20.43 47.06 39.08
C ALA A 28 -21.14 45.80 39.60
N GLU A 29 -22.36 45.91 40.16
CA GLU A 29 -23.08 44.77 40.74
C GLU A 29 -23.83 43.92 39.70
N LYS A 30 -24.36 44.54 38.65
CA LYS A 30 -25.26 43.90 37.67
C LYS A 30 -24.64 43.73 36.28
N GLY A 31 -23.47 44.31 36.05
CA GLY A 31 -22.84 44.40 34.73
C GLY A 31 -23.45 45.52 33.87
N VAL A 32 -22.69 45.94 32.86
CA VAL A 32 -23.17 46.93 31.87
C VAL A 32 -24.27 46.28 31.02
N PRO A 33 -25.43 46.94 30.81
CA PRO A 33 -26.50 46.41 29.97
C PRO A 33 -26.00 46.10 28.55
N LEU A 34 -26.23 44.87 28.11
CA LEU A 34 -25.92 44.42 26.76
C LEU A 34 -27.07 44.76 25.82
N LEU A 35 -26.75 44.97 24.54
CA LEU A 35 -27.78 45.14 23.50
C LEU A 35 -28.44 43.80 23.20
N ASP A 36 -29.76 43.77 23.23
CA ASP A 36 -30.55 42.60 22.88
C ASP A 36 -30.46 42.33 21.36
N PRO A 37 -30.04 41.13 20.94
CA PRO A 37 -29.90 40.83 19.53
C PRO A 37 -31.21 40.87 18.71
N GLU A 38 -32.37 40.56 19.30
CA GLU A 38 -33.67 40.61 18.61
C GLU A 38 -34.32 42.00 18.71
N GLU A 39 -34.33 42.60 19.90
CA GLU A 39 -35.00 43.87 20.18
C GLU A 39 -34.15 45.09 19.80
N ASP A 40 -32.87 45.13 20.13
CA ASP A 40 -32.02 46.31 19.87
C ASP A 40 -31.30 46.21 18.52
N LEU A 41 -30.76 45.04 18.18
CA LEU A 41 -30.00 44.82 16.93
C LEU A 41 -30.85 44.32 15.76
N LYS A 42 -32.14 44.04 15.99
CA LYS A 42 -33.13 43.63 14.97
C LYS A 42 -32.70 42.41 14.14
N ILE A 43 -32.03 41.43 14.76
CA ILE A 43 -31.63 40.19 14.11
C ILE A 43 -32.85 39.26 13.99
N GLN A 44 -33.39 39.11 12.77
CA GLN A 44 -34.59 38.30 12.50
C GLN A 44 -34.31 36.90 11.92
N SER A 45 -33.10 36.39 12.08
CA SER A 45 -32.71 35.09 11.53
C SER A 45 -33.42 33.92 12.24
N SER A 46 -34.05 33.04 11.46
CA SER A 46 -34.71 31.85 11.99
C SER A 46 -33.73 30.85 12.63
N SER A 47 -32.48 30.79 12.16
CA SER A 47 -31.44 29.95 12.76
C SER A 47 -30.97 30.51 14.09
N TYR A 48 -30.86 31.85 14.21
CA TYR A 48 -30.52 32.53 15.45
C TYR A 48 -31.58 32.26 16.53
N ARG A 49 -32.86 32.51 16.23
CA ARG A 49 -33.97 32.29 17.18
C ARG A 49 -34.03 30.85 17.69
N LYS A 50 -33.73 29.87 16.82
CA LYS A 50 -33.65 28.45 17.22
C LYS A 50 -32.49 28.19 18.17
N ALA A 51 -31.32 28.80 17.93
CA ALA A 51 -30.17 28.67 18.81
C ALA A 51 -30.40 29.36 20.16
N ALA A 52 -30.94 30.59 20.16
CA ALA A 52 -31.27 31.36 21.36
C ALA A 52 -32.23 30.59 22.28
N ARG A 53 -33.36 30.13 21.75
CA ARG A 53 -34.32 29.30 22.51
C ARG A 53 -33.69 28.02 23.06
N ARG A 54 -32.73 27.43 22.35
CA ARG A 54 -32.02 26.23 22.82
C ARG A 54 -31.07 26.57 23.96
N ILE A 55 -30.39 27.72 23.92
CA ILE A 55 -29.54 28.21 25.00
C ILE A 55 -30.40 28.44 26.24
N GLU A 56 -31.49 29.20 26.13
CA GLU A 56 -32.43 29.45 27.23
C GLU A 56 -32.97 28.15 27.86
N ALA A 57 -33.34 27.18 27.01
CA ALA A 57 -33.80 25.88 27.50
C ALA A 57 -32.70 25.12 28.25
N LEU A 58 -31.44 25.17 27.78
CA LEU A 58 -30.31 24.53 28.45
C LEU A 58 -29.94 25.23 29.75
N GLU A 59 -29.95 26.56 29.79
CA GLU A 59 -29.73 27.35 31.01
C GLU A 59 -30.81 27.04 32.06
N SER A 60 -32.09 27.03 31.64
CA SER A 60 -33.20 26.66 32.54
C SER A 60 -33.06 25.24 33.08
N LEU A 61 -32.60 24.29 32.26
CA LEU A 61 -32.34 22.93 32.70
C LEU A 61 -31.16 22.85 33.66
N PHE A 62 -30.10 23.63 33.41
CA PHE A 62 -28.92 23.68 34.26
C PHE A 62 -29.24 24.27 35.64
N ASP A 63 -29.97 25.39 35.69
CA ASP A 63 -30.37 26.04 36.95
C ASP A 63 -31.24 25.13 37.84
N LYS A 64 -32.06 24.30 37.22
CA LYS A 64 -32.89 23.29 37.90
C LYS A 64 -32.10 22.08 38.38
N HIS A 65 -30.93 21.83 37.79
CA HIS A 65 -30.13 20.66 38.11
C HIS A 65 -29.42 20.84 39.47
N GLU A 66 -29.49 19.83 40.34
CA GLU A 66 -28.96 19.88 41.70
C GLU A 66 -27.45 20.20 41.76
N ILE A 67 -26.72 19.86 40.68
CA ILE A 67 -25.28 20.11 40.59
C ILE A 67 -24.91 21.60 40.47
N ALA A 68 -25.79 22.44 39.92
CA ALA A 68 -25.52 23.86 39.70
C ALA A 68 -25.32 24.62 41.03
N LYS A 69 -25.94 24.12 42.11
CA LYS A 69 -25.83 24.67 43.47
C LYS A 69 -24.75 23.98 44.31
N SER A 70 -24.00 23.04 43.75
CA SER A 70 -23.02 22.26 44.50
C SER A 70 -21.70 23.04 44.66
N PRO A 71 -21.20 23.23 45.89
CA PRO A 71 -19.93 23.94 46.12
C PRO A 71 -18.70 23.19 45.59
N LEU A 72 -18.86 21.92 45.20
CA LEU A 72 -17.81 21.04 44.69
C LEU A 72 -17.93 20.81 43.17
N ILE A 73 -18.72 21.62 42.45
CA ILE A 73 -18.97 21.43 41.02
C ILE A 73 -17.67 21.36 40.21
N GLU A 74 -16.70 22.25 40.46
CA GLU A 74 -15.41 22.26 39.77
C GLU A 74 -14.61 20.97 39.99
N GLN A 75 -14.55 20.49 41.25
CA GLN A 75 -13.86 19.25 41.59
C GLN A 75 -14.55 18.03 40.95
N LYS A 76 -15.89 17.98 41.00
CA LYS A 76 -16.69 16.91 40.38
C LYS A 76 -16.54 16.90 38.86
N LEU A 77 -16.55 18.07 38.22
CA LEU A 77 -16.31 18.21 36.77
C LEU A 77 -14.90 17.76 36.40
N LYS A 78 -13.88 18.11 37.18
CA LYS A 78 -12.50 17.64 36.95
C LYS A 78 -12.42 16.11 36.97
N VAL A 79 -13.00 15.45 37.97
CA VAL A 79 -13.05 13.99 38.06
C VAL A 79 -13.86 13.38 36.91
N PHE A 80 -14.97 14.00 36.53
CA PHE A 80 -15.79 13.57 35.40
C PHE A 80 -15.05 13.65 34.07
N HIS A 81 -14.33 14.76 33.82
CA HIS A 81 -13.48 14.91 32.64
C HIS A 81 -12.37 13.86 32.60
N MET A 82 -11.68 13.63 33.73
CA MET A 82 -10.68 12.56 33.82
C MET A 82 -11.28 11.18 33.49
N LYS A 83 -12.49 10.89 33.99
CA LYS A 83 -13.21 9.65 33.66
C LYS A 83 -13.54 9.57 32.16
N GLN A 84 -14.01 10.65 31.55
CA GLN A 84 -14.30 10.67 30.11
C GLN A 84 -13.05 10.46 29.26
N GLU A 85 -11.93 11.11 29.61
CA GLU A 85 -10.65 10.91 28.93
C GLU A 85 -10.15 9.47 29.04
N LEU A 86 -10.21 8.89 30.24
CA LEU A 86 -9.85 7.49 30.46
C LEU A 86 -10.76 6.55 29.67
N ALA A 87 -12.07 6.81 29.64
CA ALA A 87 -13.01 6.01 28.84
C ALA A 87 -12.71 6.10 27.33
N ALA A 88 -12.37 7.29 26.83
CA ALA A 88 -11.96 7.49 25.45
C ALA A 88 -10.64 6.76 25.14
N LYS A 89 -9.65 6.84 26.03
CA LYS A 89 -8.37 6.11 25.93
C LYS A 89 -8.60 4.60 25.92
N ILE A 90 -9.44 4.07 26.82
CA ILE A 90 -9.81 2.65 26.86
C ILE A 90 -10.48 2.23 25.55
N LYS A 91 -11.41 3.03 25.02
CA LYS A 91 -12.08 2.75 23.75
C LYS A 91 -11.08 2.70 22.59
N LEU A 92 -10.13 3.63 22.55
CA LEU A 92 -9.07 3.67 21.55
C LEU A 92 -8.16 2.43 21.66
N LEU A 93 -7.64 2.13 22.84
CA LEU A 93 -6.79 0.97 23.08
C LEU A 93 -7.49 -0.34 22.73
N LYS A 94 -8.77 -0.49 23.10
CA LYS A 94 -9.58 -1.65 22.69
C LYS A 94 -9.71 -1.78 21.17
N LYS A 95 -9.85 -0.65 20.45
CA LYS A 95 -9.86 -0.63 18.98
C LYS A 95 -8.50 -1.07 18.42
N THR A 96 -7.40 -0.55 18.96
CA THR A 96 -6.03 -0.90 18.56
C THR A 96 -5.71 -2.38 18.78
N ILE A 97 -6.13 -2.94 19.92
CA ILE A 97 -5.96 -4.37 20.22
C ILE A 97 -6.79 -5.22 19.26
N ARG A 98 -8.00 -4.80 18.89
CA ARG A 98 -8.83 -5.52 17.89
C ARG A 98 -8.28 -5.40 16.48
N SER A 99 -7.66 -4.28 16.13
CA SER A 99 -6.92 -4.13 14.87
C SER A 99 -5.52 -4.73 14.95
N SER A 100 -5.20 -5.49 15.99
CA SER A 100 -3.89 -6.14 16.10
C SER A 100 -3.63 -7.04 14.89
N THR A 101 -2.35 -7.11 14.55
CA THR A 101 -1.79 -7.78 13.37
C THR A 101 -2.25 -9.24 13.23
N VAL A 102 -2.52 -9.94 14.34
CA VAL A 102 -2.98 -11.34 14.35
C VAL A 102 -4.27 -11.56 13.57
N LEU A 103 -5.25 -10.64 13.68
CA LEU A 103 -6.51 -10.75 12.92
C LEU A 103 -6.29 -10.43 11.44
N ALA A 104 -5.47 -9.43 11.12
CA ALA A 104 -5.12 -9.09 9.75
C ALA A 104 -4.42 -10.25 9.01
N PHE A 105 -3.45 -10.90 9.66
CA PHE A 105 -2.78 -12.09 9.10
C PHE A 105 -3.74 -13.26 8.88
N LYS A 106 -4.74 -13.43 9.77
CA LYS A 106 -5.74 -14.49 9.62
C LYS A 106 -6.63 -14.26 8.39
N ASP A 107 -7.00 -13.01 8.12
CA ASP A 107 -7.84 -12.67 6.98
C ASP A 107 -7.06 -12.73 5.66
N GLU A 108 -5.81 -12.27 5.66
CA GLU A 108 -4.90 -12.41 4.52
C GLU A 108 -4.64 -13.89 4.21
N PHE A 109 -4.32 -14.71 5.21
CA PHE A 109 -4.10 -16.14 5.06
C PHE A 109 -5.32 -16.82 4.42
N LYS A 110 -6.54 -16.51 4.90
CA LYS A 110 -7.78 -17.02 4.30
C LYS A 110 -7.96 -16.54 2.85
N ALA A 111 -7.58 -15.31 2.53
CA ALA A 111 -7.66 -14.78 1.16
C ALA A 111 -6.71 -15.50 0.22
N ARG A 112 -5.44 -15.65 0.58
CA ARG A 112 -4.43 -16.39 -0.20
C ARG A 112 -4.84 -17.85 -0.38
N LYS A 113 -5.34 -18.50 0.69
CA LYS A 113 -5.86 -19.87 0.64
C LYS A 113 -7.03 -20.03 -0.35
N ARG A 114 -7.97 -19.07 -0.38
CA ARG A 114 -9.04 -19.06 -1.40
C ARG A 114 -8.49 -18.95 -2.82
N ALA A 115 -7.48 -18.09 -3.03
CA ALA A 115 -6.84 -17.94 -4.33
C ALA A 115 -6.15 -19.24 -4.77
N LEU A 116 -5.38 -19.87 -3.89
CA LEU A 116 -4.71 -21.16 -4.17
C LEU A 116 -5.71 -22.27 -4.52
N ARG A 117 -6.84 -22.34 -3.82
CA ARG A 117 -7.91 -23.30 -4.15
C ARG A 117 -8.53 -23.03 -5.51
N ARG A 118 -8.79 -21.76 -5.82
CA ARG A 118 -9.40 -21.35 -7.10
C ARG A 118 -8.46 -21.56 -8.30
N LEU A 119 -7.16 -21.43 -8.09
CA LEU A 119 -6.14 -21.71 -9.10
C LEU A 119 -5.78 -23.21 -9.20
N GLY A 120 -6.31 -24.04 -8.31
CA GLY A 120 -6.08 -25.50 -8.33
C GLY A 120 -4.74 -25.96 -7.74
N TYR A 121 -4.12 -25.15 -6.88
CA TYR A 121 -2.90 -25.54 -6.16
C TYR A 121 -3.19 -26.38 -4.92
N VAL A 122 -4.41 -26.25 -4.37
CA VAL A 122 -4.85 -26.92 -3.14
C VAL A 122 -6.33 -27.29 -3.27
N THR A 123 -6.75 -28.44 -2.75
CA THR A 123 -8.16 -28.85 -2.72
C THR A 123 -8.98 -28.08 -1.68
N ASN A 124 -10.31 -28.31 -1.66
CA ASN A 124 -11.19 -27.72 -0.65
C ASN A 124 -10.86 -28.20 0.78
N GLU A 125 -10.30 -29.41 0.89
CA GLU A 125 -9.84 -30.08 2.11
C GLU A 125 -8.40 -29.74 2.48
N ASP A 126 -7.77 -28.79 1.78
CA ASP A 126 -6.41 -28.31 2.04
C ASP A 126 -5.29 -29.30 1.71
N VAL A 127 -5.55 -30.19 0.76
CA VAL A 127 -4.56 -31.11 0.24
C VAL A 127 -3.84 -30.48 -0.95
N VAL A 128 -2.51 -30.53 -0.96
CA VAL A 128 -1.68 -29.95 -2.02
C VAL A 128 -1.78 -30.78 -3.30
N GLU A 129 -2.14 -30.11 -4.40
CA GLU A 129 -2.27 -30.68 -5.74
C GLU A 129 -0.95 -30.67 -6.51
N LEU A 130 -0.92 -31.25 -7.73
CA LEU A 130 0.27 -31.29 -8.58
C LEU A 130 0.83 -29.88 -8.86
N LYS A 131 -0.03 -28.91 -9.19
CA LYS A 131 0.33 -27.49 -9.33
C LYS A 131 0.97 -26.92 -8.06
N GLY A 132 0.41 -27.30 -6.91
CA GLY A 132 0.92 -26.99 -5.57
C GLY A 132 2.36 -27.43 -5.37
N ARG A 133 2.66 -28.68 -5.72
CA ARG A 133 4.01 -29.25 -5.60
C ARG A 133 5.02 -28.53 -6.49
N VAL A 134 4.64 -28.23 -7.73
CA VAL A 134 5.48 -27.45 -8.66
C VAL A 134 5.81 -26.08 -8.09
N ALA A 135 4.81 -25.34 -7.58
CA ALA A 135 5.06 -24.04 -6.96
C ALA A 135 5.97 -24.12 -5.73
N CYS A 136 5.90 -25.21 -4.95
CA CYS A 136 6.77 -25.37 -3.78
C CYS A 136 8.27 -25.48 -4.12
N GLU A 137 8.62 -25.87 -5.34
CA GLU A 137 10.02 -25.94 -5.79
C GLU A 137 10.56 -24.58 -6.27
N ILE A 138 9.68 -23.59 -6.48
CA ILE A 138 10.05 -22.27 -6.99
C ILE A 138 10.17 -21.28 -5.83
N SER A 139 11.35 -20.67 -5.67
CA SER A 139 11.60 -19.68 -4.62
C SER A 139 12.34 -18.43 -5.10
N SER A 140 13.00 -18.49 -6.26
CA SER A 140 13.79 -17.38 -6.80
C SER A 140 12.98 -16.44 -7.73
N ALA A 141 11.71 -16.77 -8.01
CA ALA A 141 10.77 -16.08 -8.91
C ALA A 141 9.32 -16.17 -8.40
N ASP A 142 8.38 -15.45 -9.03
CA ASP A 142 6.94 -15.54 -8.71
C ASP A 142 6.40 -16.94 -9.01
N GLU A 143 6.14 -17.70 -7.95
CA GLU A 143 5.85 -19.13 -8.00
C GLU A 143 4.53 -19.45 -8.69
N LEU A 144 3.51 -18.59 -8.54
CA LEU A 144 2.20 -18.81 -9.13
C LEU A 144 2.23 -18.57 -10.64
N THR A 145 2.75 -17.43 -11.08
CA THR A 145 2.79 -17.10 -12.51
C THR A 145 3.69 -18.07 -13.27
N LEU A 146 4.85 -18.42 -12.70
CA LEU A 146 5.78 -19.35 -13.34
C LEU A 146 5.21 -20.78 -13.42
N SER A 147 4.53 -21.24 -12.37
CA SER A 147 3.82 -22.52 -12.41
C SER A 147 2.69 -22.51 -13.44
N GLU A 148 1.85 -21.46 -13.48
CA GLU A 148 0.79 -21.36 -14.50
C GLU A 148 1.38 -21.36 -15.93
N LEU A 149 2.53 -20.72 -16.15
CA LEU A 149 3.24 -20.73 -17.42
C LEU A 149 3.70 -22.15 -17.82
N MET A 150 4.20 -22.94 -16.86
CA MET A 150 4.54 -24.35 -17.11
C MET A 150 3.32 -25.18 -17.50
N PHE A 151 2.19 -25.04 -16.78
CA PHE A 151 0.98 -25.83 -17.01
C PHE A 151 0.17 -25.37 -18.23
N ASN A 152 0.35 -24.13 -18.71
CA ASN A 152 -0.28 -23.64 -19.92
C ASN A 152 0.39 -24.15 -21.21
N GLY A 153 1.49 -24.91 -21.11
CA GLY A 153 2.17 -25.54 -22.25
C GLY A 153 3.10 -24.62 -23.04
N VAL A 154 3.09 -23.30 -22.79
CA VAL A 154 3.91 -22.31 -23.51
C VAL A 154 5.39 -22.70 -23.59
N LEU A 155 5.95 -23.20 -22.48
CA LEU A 155 7.37 -23.59 -22.40
C LEU A 155 7.71 -24.84 -23.23
N LYS A 156 6.72 -25.66 -23.58
CA LYS A 156 6.93 -26.86 -24.40
C LYS A 156 7.09 -26.52 -25.88
N ASP A 157 6.44 -25.45 -26.36
CA ASP A 157 6.42 -25.13 -27.79
C ASP A 157 7.59 -24.23 -28.24
N ILE A 158 8.31 -23.64 -27.30
CA ILE A 158 9.36 -22.65 -27.57
C ILE A 158 10.77 -23.26 -27.46
N THR A 159 11.73 -22.59 -28.08
CA THR A 159 13.15 -22.95 -28.07
C THR A 159 13.81 -22.63 -26.72
N VAL A 160 14.98 -23.22 -26.47
CA VAL A 160 15.71 -23.05 -25.21
C VAL A 160 16.12 -21.59 -24.99
N GLU A 161 16.50 -20.90 -26.05
CA GLU A 161 16.86 -19.49 -26.05
C GLU A 161 15.66 -18.59 -25.72
N GLU A 162 14.48 -18.94 -26.22
CA GLU A 162 13.22 -18.25 -25.91
C GLU A 162 12.79 -18.48 -24.45
N ILE A 163 12.96 -19.70 -23.91
CA ILE A 163 12.73 -19.99 -22.48
C ILE A 163 13.62 -19.08 -21.63
N VAL A 164 14.91 -19.06 -21.92
CA VAL A 164 15.91 -18.26 -21.21
C VAL A 164 15.57 -16.76 -21.26
N SER A 165 15.15 -16.29 -22.43
CA SER A 165 14.70 -14.91 -22.62
C SER A 165 13.44 -14.58 -21.81
N LEU A 166 12.41 -15.43 -21.86
CA LEU A 166 11.14 -15.23 -21.15
C LEU A 166 11.32 -15.26 -19.63
N LEU A 167 12.14 -16.18 -19.12
CA LEU A 167 12.43 -16.28 -17.69
C LEU A 167 13.22 -15.08 -17.16
N SER A 168 13.95 -14.34 -18.02
CA SER A 168 14.63 -13.12 -17.63
C SER A 168 13.67 -12.07 -17.04
N CYS A 169 12.40 -12.08 -17.49
CA CYS A 169 11.35 -11.19 -16.99
C CYS A 169 10.99 -11.40 -15.52
N PHE A 170 11.28 -12.58 -14.96
CA PHE A 170 11.01 -12.91 -13.56
C PHE A 170 12.11 -12.44 -12.61
N VAL A 171 13.35 -12.31 -13.11
CA VAL A 171 14.53 -12.03 -12.28
C VAL A 171 15.01 -10.58 -12.41
N TRP A 172 14.65 -9.89 -13.48
CA TRP A 172 15.04 -8.51 -13.72
C TRP A 172 14.17 -7.52 -12.95
N GLN A 173 14.80 -6.69 -12.10
CA GLN A 173 14.12 -5.76 -11.20
C GLN A 173 14.47 -4.28 -11.43
N GLU A 174 15.43 -3.97 -12.28
CA GLU A 174 15.84 -2.59 -12.60
C GLU A 174 14.98 -2.03 -13.73
N LYS A 175 14.59 -0.74 -13.66
CA LYS A 175 13.69 -0.15 -14.66
C LYS A 175 14.53 0.67 -15.62
N LEU A 176 14.59 0.28 -16.88
CA LEU A 176 15.20 1.11 -17.91
C LEU A 176 14.16 2.11 -18.43
N GLN A 177 14.57 3.36 -18.62
CA GLN A 177 13.68 4.39 -19.17
C GLN A 177 13.48 4.23 -20.68
N ASN A 178 14.50 3.73 -21.39
CA ASN A 178 14.52 3.57 -22.85
C ASN A 178 14.90 2.14 -23.24
N ALA A 179 14.21 1.13 -22.69
CA ALA A 179 14.48 -0.25 -23.08
C ALA A 179 14.05 -0.47 -24.55
N PRO A 180 14.91 -1.06 -25.40
CA PRO A 180 14.51 -1.46 -26.74
C PRO A 180 13.39 -2.50 -26.65
N LYS A 181 12.40 -2.40 -27.54
CA LYS A 181 11.35 -3.43 -27.63
C LYS A 181 11.97 -4.74 -28.13
N PRO A 182 11.57 -5.90 -27.55
CA PRO A 182 11.97 -7.19 -28.10
C PRO A 182 11.48 -7.38 -29.54
N ARG A 183 12.12 -8.30 -30.26
CA ARG A 183 11.68 -8.83 -31.55
C ARG A 183 10.27 -9.42 -31.44
N GLU A 184 9.54 -9.48 -32.54
CA GLU A 184 8.13 -9.90 -32.57
C GLU A 184 7.85 -11.25 -31.88
N GLU A 185 8.74 -12.23 -32.08
CA GLU A 185 8.65 -13.56 -31.45
C GLU A 185 8.70 -13.47 -29.91
N LEU A 186 9.65 -12.70 -29.38
CA LEU A 186 9.82 -12.50 -27.94
C LEU A 186 8.73 -11.61 -27.34
N ASP A 187 8.28 -10.59 -28.08
CA ASP A 187 7.17 -9.73 -27.68
C ASP A 187 5.87 -10.54 -27.54
N SER A 188 5.61 -11.47 -28.48
CA SER A 188 4.48 -12.40 -28.39
C SER A 188 4.52 -13.26 -27.12
N LEU A 189 5.70 -13.79 -26.77
CA LEU A 189 5.87 -14.56 -25.53
C LEU A 189 5.70 -13.69 -24.27
N PHE A 190 6.19 -12.45 -24.33
CA PHE A 190 6.01 -11.50 -23.24
C PHE A 190 4.54 -11.14 -23.02
N VAL A 191 3.77 -10.92 -24.09
CA VAL A 191 2.31 -10.68 -24.00
C VAL A 191 1.60 -11.89 -23.37
N GLN A 192 1.95 -13.11 -23.76
CA GLN A 192 1.39 -14.33 -23.15
C GLN A 192 1.70 -14.41 -21.64
N LEU A 193 2.93 -14.07 -21.24
CA LEU A 193 3.30 -13.97 -19.83
C LEU A 193 2.47 -12.92 -19.10
N GLN A 194 2.28 -11.73 -19.69
CA GLN A 194 1.47 -10.68 -19.09
C GLN A 194 0.01 -11.09 -18.92
N ASP A 195 -0.56 -11.82 -19.89
CA ASP A 195 -1.93 -12.35 -19.80
C ASP A 195 -2.10 -13.38 -18.68
N ILE A 196 -1.10 -14.27 -18.51
CA ILE A 196 -1.08 -15.24 -17.41
C ILE A 196 -0.94 -14.51 -16.07
N ALA A 197 0.02 -13.60 -15.94
CA ALA A 197 0.22 -12.80 -14.73
C ALA A 197 -1.05 -12.02 -14.35
N ARG A 198 -1.70 -11.41 -15.34
CA ARG A 198 -2.96 -10.66 -15.17
C ARG A 198 -4.09 -11.57 -14.71
N ARG A 199 -4.20 -12.78 -15.24
CA ARG A 199 -5.19 -13.78 -14.81
C ARG A 199 -4.96 -14.19 -13.36
N VAL A 200 -3.72 -14.50 -12.99
CA VAL A 200 -3.34 -14.86 -11.61
C VAL A 200 -3.66 -13.72 -10.65
N ALA A 201 -3.25 -12.48 -10.98
CA ALA A 201 -3.52 -11.31 -10.15
C ALA A 201 -5.02 -10.99 -10.02
N LYS A 202 -5.81 -11.13 -11.09
CA LYS A 202 -7.28 -10.98 -11.02
C LYS A 202 -7.91 -12.00 -10.08
N VAL A 203 -7.51 -13.27 -10.15
CA VAL A 203 -8.00 -14.31 -9.23
C VAL A 203 -7.64 -13.97 -7.78
N GLN A 204 -6.41 -13.53 -7.53
CA GLN A 204 -5.97 -13.08 -6.20
C GLN A 204 -6.83 -11.90 -5.69
N LEU A 205 -7.06 -10.88 -6.53
CA LEU A 205 -7.87 -9.72 -6.19
C LEU A 205 -9.32 -10.10 -5.88
N GLU A 206 -9.94 -10.94 -6.70
CA GLU A 206 -11.30 -11.45 -6.48
C GLU A 206 -11.42 -12.28 -5.19
N CYS A 207 -10.33 -12.93 -4.77
CA CYS A 207 -10.23 -13.63 -3.50
C CYS A 207 -9.95 -12.71 -2.29
N LYS A 208 -9.92 -11.39 -2.50
CA LYS A 208 -9.64 -10.33 -1.52
C LYS A 208 -8.19 -10.28 -1.03
N VAL A 209 -7.24 -10.76 -1.84
CA VAL A 209 -5.81 -10.48 -1.61
C VAL A 209 -5.56 -9.02 -2.00
N GLN A 210 -4.82 -8.28 -1.18
CA GLN A 210 -4.43 -6.90 -1.48
C GLN A 210 -3.32 -6.93 -2.53
N ILE A 211 -3.71 -6.79 -3.79
CA ILE A 211 -2.80 -6.77 -4.93
C ILE A 211 -3.28 -5.73 -5.94
N ASP A 212 -2.35 -4.99 -6.51
CA ASP A 212 -2.61 -4.12 -7.65
C ASP A 212 -2.24 -4.89 -8.92
N VAL A 213 -3.24 -5.16 -9.76
CA VAL A 213 -3.10 -6.00 -10.95
C VAL A 213 -2.13 -5.38 -11.96
N GLU A 214 -2.19 -4.07 -12.19
CA GLU A 214 -1.31 -3.43 -13.18
C GLU A 214 0.12 -3.37 -12.67
N ASN A 215 0.30 -3.03 -11.39
CA ASN A 215 1.62 -3.00 -10.79
C ASN A 215 2.26 -4.41 -10.78
N PHE A 216 1.49 -5.46 -10.50
CA PHE A 216 1.97 -6.84 -10.57
C PHE A 216 2.35 -7.26 -11.99
N VAL A 217 1.52 -6.98 -13.00
CA VAL A 217 1.86 -7.31 -14.39
C VAL A 217 3.10 -6.53 -14.85
N SER A 218 3.24 -5.26 -14.42
CA SER A 218 4.39 -4.41 -14.75
C SER A 218 5.69 -4.78 -14.02
N SER A 219 5.63 -5.67 -13.00
CA SER A 219 6.85 -6.15 -12.34
C SER A 219 7.62 -7.13 -13.22
N PHE A 220 6.96 -7.78 -14.17
CA PHE A 220 7.62 -8.60 -15.20
C PHE A 220 8.15 -7.69 -16.30
N ARG A 221 9.46 -7.73 -16.52
CA ARG A 221 10.15 -6.72 -17.32
C ARG A 221 10.84 -7.31 -18.54
N PRO A 222 10.56 -6.81 -19.76
CA PRO A 222 11.15 -7.35 -20.99
C PRO A 222 12.54 -6.79 -21.28
N ASP A 223 13.04 -5.88 -20.43
CA ASP A 223 14.16 -4.99 -20.69
C ASP A 223 15.47 -5.69 -21.12
N ILE A 224 15.72 -6.91 -20.64
CA ILE A 224 16.92 -7.69 -20.94
C ILE A 224 16.64 -8.94 -21.78
N MET A 225 15.41 -9.12 -22.27
CA MET A 225 15.03 -10.31 -23.04
C MET A 225 15.95 -10.56 -24.23
N GLU A 226 16.28 -9.50 -24.98
CA GLU A 226 17.16 -9.57 -26.16
C GLU A 226 18.61 -9.93 -25.80
N ALA A 227 19.17 -9.31 -24.76
CA ALA A 227 20.53 -9.60 -24.32
C ALA A 227 20.69 -11.03 -23.81
N VAL A 228 19.73 -11.51 -23.02
CA VAL A 228 19.78 -12.88 -22.48
C VAL A 228 19.51 -13.91 -23.58
N TYR A 229 18.65 -13.61 -24.55
CA TYR A 229 18.48 -14.45 -25.75
C TYR A 229 19.78 -14.57 -26.55
N ALA A 230 20.46 -13.45 -26.84
CA ALA A 230 21.74 -13.45 -27.53
C ALA A 230 22.82 -14.19 -26.73
N TRP A 231 22.82 -14.05 -25.40
CA TRP A 231 23.68 -14.82 -24.52
C TRP A 231 23.45 -16.33 -24.64
N ALA A 232 22.18 -16.78 -24.64
CA ALA A 232 21.85 -18.18 -24.83
C ALA A 232 22.27 -18.73 -26.21
N LYS A 233 22.27 -17.89 -27.25
CA LYS A 233 22.79 -18.23 -28.59
C LYS A 233 24.31 -18.32 -28.70
N GLY A 234 25.05 -17.91 -27.67
CA GLY A 234 26.53 -17.98 -27.68
C GLY A 234 27.24 -16.66 -28.01
N SER A 235 26.53 -15.51 -28.07
CA SER A 235 27.18 -14.20 -28.28
C SER A 235 28.18 -13.87 -27.18
N LYS A 236 29.20 -13.08 -27.50
CA LYS A 236 30.22 -12.68 -26.51
C LYS A 236 29.64 -11.67 -25.52
N PHE A 237 30.22 -11.59 -24.32
CA PHE A 237 29.69 -10.70 -23.28
C PHE A 237 29.69 -9.22 -23.70
N TYR A 238 30.71 -8.75 -24.42
CA TYR A 238 30.72 -7.36 -24.90
C TYR A 238 29.60 -7.08 -25.92
N GLU A 239 29.24 -8.06 -26.75
CA GLU A 239 28.17 -7.91 -27.76
C GLU A 239 26.81 -7.76 -27.08
N ILE A 240 26.53 -8.54 -26.04
CA ILE A 240 25.26 -8.41 -25.31
C ILE A 240 25.17 -7.09 -24.51
N MET A 241 26.31 -6.55 -24.09
CA MET A 241 26.38 -5.24 -23.42
C MET A 241 26.10 -4.08 -24.38
N GLU A 242 26.34 -4.25 -25.69
CA GLU A 242 25.95 -3.25 -26.69
C GLU A 242 24.43 -3.27 -26.96
N ILE A 243 23.77 -4.42 -26.76
CA ILE A 243 22.32 -4.58 -26.95
C ILE A 243 21.54 -3.87 -25.84
N THR A 244 22.00 -3.99 -24.58
CA THR A 244 21.32 -3.43 -23.41
C THR A 244 22.18 -2.43 -22.67
N GLN A 245 21.69 -1.21 -22.50
CA GLN A 245 22.37 -0.14 -21.73
C GLN A 245 22.19 -0.32 -20.21
N VAL A 246 22.64 -1.46 -19.68
CA VAL A 246 22.62 -1.81 -18.26
C VAL A 246 24.04 -1.89 -17.70
N PHE A 247 24.18 -1.85 -16.37
CA PHE A 247 25.47 -2.15 -15.75
C PHE A 247 25.79 -3.65 -15.86
N GLU A 248 27.06 -3.96 -16.17
CA GLU A 248 27.57 -5.32 -16.38
C GLU A 248 27.28 -6.22 -15.17
N GLY A 249 27.54 -5.69 -13.96
CA GLY A 249 27.31 -6.42 -12.71
C GLY A 249 25.83 -6.70 -12.44
N SER A 250 24.91 -5.86 -12.92
CA SER A 250 23.48 -6.12 -12.81
C SER A 250 23.04 -7.22 -13.76
N LEU A 251 23.54 -7.22 -15.00
CA LEU A 251 23.26 -8.29 -15.96
C LEU A 251 23.84 -9.64 -15.51
N ILE A 252 25.08 -9.67 -14.99
CA ILE A 252 25.69 -10.89 -14.43
C ILE A 252 24.86 -11.45 -13.28
N ARG A 253 24.39 -10.60 -12.36
CA ARG A 253 23.50 -11.01 -11.26
C ARG A 253 22.17 -11.56 -11.76
N ALA A 254 21.58 -10.95 -12.79
CA ALA A 254 20.35 -11.43 -13.39
C ALA A 254 20.52 -12.81 -14.04
N ILE A 255 21.61 -13.05 -14.79
CA ILE A 255 21.88 -14.35 -15.42
C ILE A 255 22.17 -15.42 -14.37
N ARG A 256 22.87 -15.10 -13.26
CA ARG A 256 23.05 -16.04 -12.15
C ARG A 256 21.73 -16.41 -11.49
N ARG A 257 20.87 -15.43 -11.21
CA ARG A 257 19.54 -15.68 -10.65
C ARG A 257 18.64 -16.47 -11.60
N LEU A 258 18.79 -16.24 -12.90
CA LEU A 258 18.11 -17.03 -13.92
C LEU A 258 18.54 -18.50 -13.88
N GLU A 259 19.83 -18.78 -13.66
CA GLU A 259 20.32 -20.15 -13.48
C GLU A 259 19.70 -20.81 -12.25
N GLU A 260 19.57 -20.11 -11.13
CA GLU A 260 18.85 -20.61 -9.95
C GLU A 260 17.39 -20.95 -10.25
N VAL A 261 16.69 -20.08 -11.00
CA VAL A 261 15.30 -20.34 -11.43
C VAL A 261 15.23 -21.57 -12.33
N LEU A 262 16.16 -21.74 -13.27
CA LEU A 262 16.21 -22.92 -14.13
C LEU A 262 16.47 -24.21 -13.32
N GLN A 263 17.34 -24.18 -12.32
CA GLN A 263 17.57 -25.32 -11.42
C GLN A 263 16.29 -25.69 -10.65
N GLN A 264 15.55 -24.70 -10.17
CA GLN A 264 14.25 -24.90 -9.51
C GLN A 264 13.21 -25.49 -10.48
N LEU A 265 13.18 -25.01 -11.72
CA LEU A 265 12.29 -25.54 -12.76
C LEU A 265 12.63 -26.98 -13.17
N ILE A 266 13.91 -27.36 -13.19
CA ILE A 266 14.35 -28.75 -13.39
C ILE A 266 13.76 -29.64 -12.30
N GLN A 267 13.87 -29.22 -11.03
CA GLN A 267 13.33 -29.97 -9.90
C GLN A 267 11.80 -30.05 -9.94
N ALA A 268 11.15 -28.94 -10.27
CA ALA A 268 9.70 -28.88 -10.44
C ALA A 268 9.21 -29.81 -11.56
N ALA A 269 9.86 -29.81 -12.72
CA ALA A 269 9.53 -30.69 -13.84
C ALA A 269 9.78 -32.18 -13.52
N LYS A 270 10.86 -32.48 -12.79
CA LYS A 270 11.13 -33.84 -12.26
C LYS A 270 10.02 -34.32 -11.33
N SER A 271 9.48 -33.45 -10.47
CA SER A 271 8.41 -33.80 -9.52
C SER A 271 7.09 -34.22 -10.18
N ILE A 272 6.85 -33.77 -11.42
CA ILE A 272 5.63 -34.06 -12.18
C ILE A 272 5.84 -35.06 -13.33
N GLY A 273 7.07 -35.51 -13.55
CA GLY A 273 7.42 -36.49 -14.60
C GLY A 273 7.50 -35.91 -16.02
N GLU A 274 7.65 -34.59 -16.17
CA GLU A 274 7.76 -33.92 -17.48
C GLU A 274 9.19 -33.95 -18.02
N THR A 275 9.59 -35.08 -18.60
CA THR A 275 10.97 -35.33 -19.05
C THR A 275 11.45 -34.40 -20.16
N GLU A 276 10.56 -33.96 -21.04
CA GLU A 276 10.91 -33.03 -22.12
C GLU A 276 11.30 -31.65 -21.57
N LEU A 277 10.52 -31.12 -20.62
CA LEU A 277 10.82 -29.86 -19.95
C LEU A 277 12.12 -29.96 -19.15
N VAL A 278 12.37 -31.08 -18.47
CA VAL A 278 13.64 -31.33 -17.79
C VAL A 278 14.81 -31.19 -18.76
N SER A 279 14.76 -31.86 -19.92
CA SER A 279 15.83 -31.78 -20.92
C SER A 279 16.02 -30.36 -21.44
N LYS A 280 14.93 -29.62 -21.71
CA LYS A 280 15.01 -28.22 -22.17
C LYS A 280 15.64 -27.31 -21.13
N PHE A 281 15.28 -27.46 -19.85
CA PHE A 281 15.85 -26.65 -18.78
C PHE A 281 17.31 -27.00 -18.48
N GLU A 282 17.69 -28.28 -18.55
CA GLU A 282 19.09 -28.71 -18.42
C GLU A 282 19.95 -28.14 -19.58
N GLU A 283 19.42 -28.16 -20.81
CA GLU A 283 20.06 -27.50 -21.96
C GLU A 283 20.17 -25.98 -21.75
N ALA A 284 19.12 -25.33 -21.24
CA ALA A 284 19.12 -23.89 -20.92
C ALA A 284 20.24 -23.53 -19.95
N VAL A 285 20.39 -24.29 -18.87
CA VAL A 285 21.47 -24.12 -17.89
C VAL A 285 22.83 -24.22 -18.57
N SER A 286 23.03 -25.24 -19.43
CA SER A 286 24.30 -25.42 -20.13
C SER A 286 24.66 -24.25 -21.06
N LYS A 287 23.67 -23.64 -21.72
CA LYS A 287 23.88 -22.51 -22.65
C LYS A 287 24.23 -21.21 -21.92
N ILE A 288 23.65 -20.97 -20.74
CA ILE A 288 23.90 -19.73 -19.99
C ILE A 288 25.13 -19.82 -19.09
N LYS A 289 25.52 -21.03 -18.64
CA LYS A 289 26.61 -21.26 -17.68
C LYS A 289 27.99 -21.25 -18.34
N ARG A 290 28.45 -20.07 -18.76
CA ARG A 290 29.76 -19.89 -19.41
C ARG A 290 30.45 -18.57 -19.09
N ASP A 291 31.74 -18.54 -19.38
CA ASP A 291 32.63 -17.37 -19.37
C ASP A 291 32.54 -16.50 -18.09
N ILE A 292 32.63 -15.17 -18.26
CA ILE A 292 32.74 -14.17 -17.20
C ILE A 292 31.58 -14.20 -16.20
N VAL A 293 30.39 -14.60 -16.63
CA VAL A 293 29.19 -14.63 -15.77
C VAL A 293 29.35 -15.62 -14.62
N PHE A 294 30.06 -16.73 -14.86
CA PHE A 294 30.27 -17.82 -13.89
C PHE A 294 31.72 -17.93 -13.42
N ALA A 295 32.52 -16.87 -13.60
CA ALA A 295 33.85 -16.80 -13.01
C ALA A 295 33.77 -16.94 -11.47
N ALA A 296 34.72 -17.69 -10.90
CA ALA A 296 34.82 -17.90 -9.46
C ALA A 296 35.12 -16.57 -8.74
N SER A 297 34.56 -16.40 -7.54
CA SER A 297 34.92 -15.29 -6.66
C SER A 297 36.39 -15.38 -6.27
N LEU A 298 37.06 -14.23 -6.14
CA LEU A 298 38.42 -14.15 -5.60
C LEU A 298 38.50 -14.44 -4.09
N TYR A 299 37.34 -14.52 -3.41
CA TYR A 299 37.23 -14.78 -1.97
C TYR A 299 36.84 -16.24 -1.64
N LEU A 300 36.84 -17.13 -2.65
CA LEU A 300 36.65 -18.58 -2.48
C LEU A 300 37.97 -19.27 -2.15
#